data_AF-A0A955IJC8-F1
#
_entry.id   AF-A0A955IJC8-F1
#
_cell.length_a   1.000
_cell.length_b   1.000
_cell.length_c   1.000
_cell.angle_alpha   90.00
_cell.angle_beta   90.00
_cell.angle_gamma   90.00
#
_symmetry.space_group_name_H-M   'P 1'
#
loop_
_entity.id
_entity.type
_entity.pdbx_description
1 polymer ?
#
loop_
_entity_poly.entity_id
_entity_poly.type
_entity_poly.pdbx_seq_one_letter_code
_entity_poly.pdbx_strand_id
1 'polypeptide(L)'
;MAKGADVSQRITEWRHDDVDGQILLGLTTAGATLDIRTEPGLVRGAIDLLDSKATGDDHVLLGWFGEHEIALNRLADGQVSMFVDGPVLGEGLVQSMGMFVDREELRGVLGRVVGE
;
A
#
# COMPACT_ATOMS: atom_id res chain seq x y z
N MET A 1 21.70 -8.39 -14.96
CA MET A 1 21.36 -7.70 -13.71
C MET A 1 20.86 -8.76 -12.75
N ALA A 2 21.42 -8.84 -11.54
CA ALA A 2 20.89 -9.76 -10.54
C ALA A 2 19.46 -9.34 -10.22
N LYS A 3 18.51 -10.25 -10.37
CA LYS A 3 17.14 -10.04 -9.90
C LYS A 3 17.26 -9.79 -8.38
N GLY A 4 16.79 -8.65 -7.89
CA GLY A 4 16.75 -8.38 -6.46
C GLY A 4 16.08 -9.56 -5.75
N ALA A 5 16.55 -9.92 -4.56
CA ALA A 5 15.86 -10.91 -3.76
C ALA A 5 14.42 -10.41 -3.53
N ASP A 6 13.44 -11.28 -3.69
CA ASP A 6 12.06 -10.90 -3.38
C ASP A 6 11.96 -10.66 -1.87
N VAL A 7 11.62 -9.43 -1.48
CA VAL A 7 11.46 -9.00 -0.10
C VAL A 7 9.99 -8.81 0.27
N SER A 8 9.07 -9.19 -0.62
CA SER A 8 7.64 -9.11 -0.36
C SER A 8 7.26 -10.00 0.82
N GLN A 9 6.38 -9.47 1.67
CA GLN A 9 5.85 -10.19 2.83
C GLN A 9 4.41 -10.59 2.56
N ARG A 10 4.04 -11.78 3.06
CA ARG A 10 2.67 -12.28 3.01
C ARG A 10 1.80 -11.51 4.01
N ILE A 11 0.55 -11.26 3.64
CA ILE A 11 -0.48 -10.73 4.52
C ILE A 11 -0.93 -11.87 5.44
N THR A 12 -0.68 -11.73 6.74
CA THR A 12 -1.03 -12.73 7.75
C THR A 12 -2.41 -12.49 8.33
N GLU A 13 -2.86 -11.24 8.36
CA GLU A 13 -4.18 -10.84 8.83
C GLU A 13 -4.62 -9.54 8.13
N TRP A 14 -5.91 -9.42 7.87
CA TRP A 14 -6.52 -8.17 7.45
C TRP A 14 -7.96 -8.06 7.94
N ARG A 15 -8.44 -6.83 8.10
CA ARG A 15 -9.80 -6.48 8.49
C ARG A 15 -10.20 -5.16 7.86
N HIS A 16 -11.49 -4.94 7.65
CA HIS A 16 -11.99 -3.61 7.33
C HIS A 16 -13.33 -3.34 7.99
N ASP A 17 -13.58 -2.06 8.27
CA ASP A 17 -14.86 -1.53 8.72
C ASP A 17 -15.23 -0.30 7.88
N ASP A 18 -16.51 -0.13 7.59
CA ASP A 18 -17.06 1.07 6.96
C ASP A 18 -17.55 2.06 8.03
N VAL A 19 -17.02 3.28 8.01
CA VAL A 19 -17.35 4.33 8.98
C VAL A 19 -17.58 5.64 8.23
N ASP A 20 -18.81 6.16 8.24
CA ASP A 20 -19.19 7.45 7.64
C ASP A 20 -18.74 7.63 6.17
N GLY A 21 -18.80 6.56 5.38
CA GLY A 21 -18.39 6.56 3.97
C GLY A 21 -16.87 6.44 3.76
N GLN A 22 -16.11 6.27 4.83
CA GLN A 22 -14.69 5.92 4.81
C GLN A 22 -14.51 4.44 5.16
N ILE A 23 -13.38 3.88 4.73
CA ILE A 23 -12.96 2.52 5.02
C ILE A 23 -11.81 2.60 6.00
N LEU A 24 -11.90 1.86 7.11
CA LEU A 24 -10.79 1.61 8.00
C LEU A 24 -10.24 0.22 7.69
N LEU A 25 -9.10 0.15 7.02
CA LEU A 25 -8.44 -1.09 6.60
C LEU A 25 -7.23 -1.36 7.49
N GLY A 26 -7.23 -2.48 8.22
CA GLY A 26 -6.06 -2.97 8.94
C GLY A 26 -5.38 -4.09 8.16
N LEU A 27 -4.06 -3.99 7.99
CA LEU A 27 -3.20 -4.98 7.31
C LEU A 27 -2.04 -5.38 8.21
N THR A 28 -1.80 -6.69 8.35
CA THR A 28 -0.66 -7.22 9.11
C THR A 28 0.16 -8.18 8.24
N THR A 29 1.48 -8.09 8.36
CA THR A 29 2.46 -9.03 7.83
C THR A 29 3.32 -9.58 8.98
N ALA A 30 4.31 -10.41 8.68
CA ALA A 30 5.24 -10.90 9.70
C ALA A 30 6.07 -9.77 10.36
N GLY A 31 6.34 -8.68 9.64
CA GLY A 31 7.22 -7.60 10.09
C GLY A 31 6.52 -6.31 10.49
N ALA A 32 5.24 -6.10 10.16
CA ALA A 32 4.55 -4.84 10.39
C ALA A 32 3.03 -4.98 10.44
N THR A 33 2.37 -4.05 11.13
CA THR A 33 0.93 -3.80 11.04
C THR A 33 0.71 -2.34 10.64
N LEU A 34 -0.26 -2.12 9.75
CA LEU A 34 -0.63 -0.80 9.26
C LEU A 34 -2.16 -0.68 9.24
N ASP A 35 -2.68 0.32 9.94
CA ASP A 35 -4.08 0.74 9.84
C ASP A 35 -4.19 1.93 8.88
N ILE A 36 -5.14 1.86 7.97
CA ILE A 36 -5.31 2.78 6.85
C ILE A 36 -6.73 3.31 6.88
N ARG A 37 -6.88 4.62 7.02
CA ARG A 37 -8.14 5.29 6.69
C ARG A 37 -8.12 5.61 5.20
N THR A 38 -9.08 5.09 4.45
CA THR A 38 -9.16 5.24 3.00
C THR A 38 -10.61 5.46 2.54
N GLU A 39 -10.81 5.57 1.24
CA GLU A 39 -12.10 5.67 0.60
C GLU A 39 -12.14 4.78 -0.64
N PRO A 40 -13.34 4.33 -1.09
CA PRO A 40 -13.45 3.38 -2.21
C PRO A 40 -12.76 3.83 -3.49
N GLY A 41 -12.70 5.14 -3.76
CA GLY A 41 -12.01 5.69 -4.94
C GLY A 41 -10.50 5.44 -4.91
N LEU A 42 -9.85 5.67 -3.76
CA LEU A 42 -8.43 5.42 -3.58
C LEU A 42 -8.09 3.93 -3.65
N VAL A 43 -8.93 3.08 -3.04
CA VAL A 43 -8.75 1.63 -3.11
C VAL A 43 -8.83 1.12 -4.55
N ARG A 44 -9.78 1.63 -5.35
CA ARG A 44 -9.86 1.30 -6.79
C ARG A 44 -8.66 1.81 -7.57
N GLY A 45 -8.17 3.02 -7.30
CA GLY A 45 -6.93 3.51 -7.91
C GLY A 45 -5.70 2.65 -7.58
N ALA A 46 -5.63 2.13 -6.34
CA ALA A 46 -4.62 1.18 -5.93
C ALA A 46 -4.75 -0.17 -6.66
N ILE A 47 -5.98 -0.68 -6.82
CA ILE A 47 -6.27 -1.86 -7.64
C ILE A 47 -5.83 -1.66 -9.10
N ASP A 48 -6.16 -0.54 -9.71
CA ASP A 48 -5.77 -0.21 -11.09
C ASP A 48 -4.25 -0.18 -11.23
N LEU A 49 -3.54 0.39 -10.25
CA LEU A 49 -2.08 0.33 -10.21
C LEU A 49 -1.59 -1.13 -10.15
N LEU A 50 -2.16 -1.95 -9.26
CA LEU A 50 -1.78 -3.36 -9.10
C LEU A 50 -2.12 -4.22 -10.31
N ASP A 51 -3.12 -3.87 -11.12
CA ASP A 51 -3.51 -4.63 -12.31
C ASP A 51 -2.76 -4.16 -13.59
N SER A 52 -2.23 -2.95 -13.58
CA SER A 52 -1.48 -2.41 -14.72
C SER A 52 -0.12 -3.10 -14.94
N LYS A 53 0.49 -2.85 -16.11
CA LYS A 53 1.86 -3.28 -16.41
C LYS A 53 2.86 -2.28 -15.78
N ALA A 54 3.91 -2.80 -15.15
CA ALA A 54 5.01 -1.97 -14.69
C ALA A 54 5.76 -1.37 -15.89
N THR A 55 5.73 -0.04 -16.02
CA THR A 55 6.50 0.72 -17.01
C THR A 55 7.66 1.51 -16.39
N GLY A 56 7.75 1.50 -15.06
CA GLY A 56 8.71 2.21 -14.24
C GLY A 56 8.29 2.14 -12.78
N ASP A 57 8.83 3.04 -11.96
CA ASP A 57 8.37 3.24 -10.59
C ASP A 57 7.11 4.10 -10.61
N ASP A 58 6.04 3.60 -10.03
CA ASP A 58 4.72 4.24 -10.00
C ASP A 58 4.22 4.31 -8.55
N HIS A 59 3.48 5.36 -8.21
CA HIS A 59 2.83 5.47 -6.90
C HIS A 59 1.43 6.06 -7.01
N VAL A 60 0.56 5.66 -6.09
CA VAL A 60 -0.78 6.22 -5.91
C VAL A 60 -1.08 6.38 -4.43
N LEU A 61 -1.86 7.40 -4.08
CA LEU A 61 -2.36 7.56 -2.73
C LEU A 61 -3.33 6.41 -2.41
N LEU A 62 -3.06 5.70 -1.31
CA LEU A 62 -3.92 4.64 -0.80
C LEU A 62 -4.79 5.13 0.36
N GLY A 63 -4.31 6.08 1.17
CA GLY A 63 -5.07 6.58 2.31
C GLY A 63 -4.18 7.30 3.31
N TRP A 64 -4.54 7.23 4.59
CA TRP A 64 -3.86 7.94 5.67
C TRP A 64 -3.72 7.11 6.95
N PHE A 65 -2.63 7.32 7.68
CA PHE A 65 -2.44 6.91 9.08
C PHE A 65 -2.32 8.17 9.95
N GLY A 66 -3.40 8.50 10.67
CA GLY A 66 -3.49 9.80 11.34
C GLY A 66 -3.46 10.95 10.31
N GLU A 67 -2.45 11.81 10.41
CA GLU A 67 -2.21 12.92 9.47
C GLU A 67 -1.25 12.56 8.34
N HIS A 68 -0.65 11.37 8.35
CA HIS A 68 0.35 10.95 7.39
C HIS A 68 -0.28 10.26 6.18
N GLU A 69 0.14 10.64 4.98
CA GLU A 69 -0.26 9.97 3.75
C GLU A 69 0.37 8.58 3.66
N ILE A 70 -0.41 7.66 3.10
CA ILE A 70 0.02 6.31 2.77
C ILE A 70 -0.02 6.15 1.27
N ALA A 71 1.15 6.00 0.67
CA ALA A 71 1.28 5.75 -0.76
C ALA A 71 1.53 4.27 -1.03
N LEU A 72 0.80 3.71 -2.00
CA LEU A 72 1.12 2.42 -2.61
C LEU A 72 2.11 2.67 -3.74
N ASN A 73 3.25 2.00 -3.68
CA ASN A 73 4.35 2.11 -4.62
C ASN A 73 4.56 0.77 -5.32
N ARG A 74 4.74 0.81 -6.64
CA ARG A 74 5.17 -0.33 -7.43
C ARG A 74 6.51 0.01 -8.07
N LEU A 75 7.52 -0.80 -7.77
CA LEU A 75 8.85 -0.67 -8.33
C LEU A 75 8.91 -1.25 -9.75
N ALA A 76 9.90 -0.84 -10.53
CA ALA A 76 10.12 -1.28 -11.90
C ALA A 76 10.28 -2.80 -12.06
N ASP A 77 10.70 -3.51 -11.01
CA ASP A 77 10.81 -4.98 -11.00
C ASP A 77 9.49 -5.69 -10.60
N GLY A 78 8.44 -4.92 -10.34
CA GLY A 78 7.10 -5.39 -10.00
C GLY A 78 6.84 -5.57 -8.51
N GLN A 79 7.83 -5.33 -7.64
CA GLN A 79 7.63 -5.36 -6.20
C GLN A 79 6.71 -4.22 -5.75
N VAL A 80 5.92 -4.49 -4.72
CA VAL A 80 4.93 -3.54 -4.19
C VAL A 80 5.25 -3.22 -2.75
N SER A 81 5.14 -1.95 -2.40
CA SER A 81 5.35 -1.45 -1.03
C SER A 81 4.33 -0.37 -0.68
N MET A 82 4.02 -0.26 0.60
CA MET A 82 3.26 0.86 1.15
C MET A 82 4.18 1.70 2.02
N PHE A 83 4.18 3.02 1.82
CA PHE A 83 4.97 3.96 2.61
C PHE A 83 4.07 4.88 3.41
N VAL A 84 4.41 5.08 4.68
CA VAL A 84 3.89 6.14 5.53
C VAL A 84 4.94 7.24 5.58
N ASP A 85 4.61 8.41 5.02
CA ASP A 85 5.52 9.54 4.99
C ASP A 85 5.40 10.37 6.27
N GLY A 86 6.51 10.42 7.01
CA GLY A 86 6.68 11.21 8.23
C GLY A 86 7.20 12.62 7.94
N PRO A 87 7.91 13.25 8.90
CA PRO A 87 8.38 14.61 8.74
C PRO A 87 9.43 14.75 7.63
N VAL A 88 9.42 15.92 6.96
CA VAL A 88 10.49 16.34 6.05
C VAL A 88 11.74 16.68 6.88
N LEU A 89 12.85 15.99 6.60
CA LEU A 89 14.12 16.18 7.31
C LEU A 89 15.06 17.18 6.61
N GLY A 90 14.76 17.53 5.36
CA GLY A 90 15.55 18.44 4.53
C GLY A 90 15.02 18.50 3.11
N GLU A 91 15.68 19.28 2.25
CA GLU A 91 15.28 19.39 0.84
C GLU A 91 15.35 18.02 0.16
N GLY A 92 14.19 17.49 -0.25
CA GLY A 92 14.07 16.20 -0.90
C GLY A 92 14.24 14.97 0.00
N LEU A 93 14.30 15.13 1.33
CA LEU A 93 14.45 14.01 2.27
C LEU A 93 13.26 13.95 3.23
N VAL A 94 12.50 12.86 3.14
CA VAL A 94 11.37 12.54 4.03
C VAL A 94 11.73 11.34 4.87
N GLN A 95 11.38 11.39 6.16
CA GLN A 95 11.46 10.20 7.01
C GLN A 95 10.26 9.31 6.72
N SER A 96 10.47 8.18 6.05
CA SER A 96 9.37 7.27 5.70
C SER A 96 9.54 5.90 6.35
N MET A 97 8.42 5.25 6.64
CA MET A 97 8.36 3.84 7.00
C MET A 97 7.69 3.06 5.89
N GLY A 98 8.32 1.98 5.42
CA GLY A 98 7.83 1.17 4.32
C GLY A 98 7.55 -0.27 4.71
N MET A 99 6.51 -0.87 4.12
CA MET A 99 6.29 -2.31 4.16
C MET A 99 6.15 -2.88 2.75
N PHE A 100 6.94 -3.89 2.43
CA PHE A 100 6.82 -4.64 1.17
C PHE A 100 5.79 -5.74 1.33
N VAL A 101 4.87 -5.84 0.38
CA VAL A 101 3.73 -6.77 0.45
C VAL A 101 3.59 -7.51 -0.87
N ASP A 102 3.18 -8.77 -0.78
CA ASP A 102 2.84 -9.59 -1.94
C ASP A 102 1.73 -8.90 -2.77
N ARG A 103 2.02 -8.66 -4.05
CA ARG A 103 1.14 -7.93 -4.97
C ARG A 103 -0.21 -8.61 -5.15
N GLU A 104 -0.21 -9.93 -5.35
CA GLU A 104 -1.42 -10.68 -5.66
C GLU A 104 -2.32 -10.78 -4.44
N GLU A 105 -1.73 -11.00 -3.25
CA GLU A 105 -2.48 -10.99 -2.00
C GLU A 105 -3.07 -9.62 -1.71
N LEU A 106 -2.27 -8.55 -1.84
CA LEU A 106 -2.75 -7.18 -1.62
C LEU A 106 -3.91 -6.86 -2.57
N ARG A 107 -3.77 -7.20 -3.86
CA ARG A 107 -4.84 -7.01 -4.85
C ARG A 107 -6.12 -7.76 -4.47
N GLY A 108 -6.00 -9.00 -3.99
CA GLY A 108 -7.14 -9.80 -3.52
C GLY A 108 -7.82 -9.20 -2.28
N VAL A 109 -7.03 -8.68 -1.34
CA VAL A 109 -7.55 -8.00 -0.14
C VAL A 109 -8.29 -6.71 -0.53
N LEU A 110 -7.66 -5.85 -1.33
CA LEU A 110 -8.26 -4.59 -1.76
C LEU A 110 -9.54 -4.83 -2.58
N GLY A 111 -9.56 -5.85 -3.44
CA GLY A 111 -10.78 -6.24 -4.18
C GLY A 111 -11.94 -6.55 -3.24
N ARG A 112 -11.71 -7.37 -2.20
CA ARG A 112 -12.74 -7.68 -1.21
C ARG A 112 -13.23 -6.47 -0.43
N VAL A 113 -12.33 -5.52 -0.14
CA VAL A 113 -12.65 -4.27 0.56
C VAL A 113 -13.64 -3.41 -0.24
N VAL A 114 -13.59 -3.43 -1.58
CA VAL A 114 -14.52 -2.66 -2.44
C VAL A 114 -15.60 -3.51 -3.12
N GLY A 115 -15.67 -4.81 -2.81
CA GLY A 115 -16.70 -5.73 -3.32
C GLY A 115 -16.46 -6.27 -4.73
N GLU A 116 -15.21 -6.47 -5.13
CA GLU A 116 -14.78 -7.13 -6.39
C GLU A 116 -14.52 -8.64 -6.25
#